data_AF-A0A416HEP2-F1
#
_entry.id   AF-A0A416HEP2-F1
#
_cell.length_a   1.000
_cell.length_b   1.000
_cell.length_c   1.000
_cell.angle_alpha   90.00
_cell.angle_beta   90.00
_cell.angle_gamma   90.00
#
_symmetry.space_group_name_H-M   'P 1'
#
loop_
_entity.id
_entity.type
_entity.pdbx_description
1 polymer ?
#
loop_
_entity_poly.entity_id
_entity_poly.type
_entity_poly.pdbx_seq_one_letter_code
_entity_poly.pdbx_strand_id
1 'polypeptide(L)'
;MAQNVTLYNLLISCPGDIKEEVTLIEAAVDEFNELYAETLGITIKTRHWSKSSYAQSGGKPQALLNEQFVNKCDAAVAIFGTRYGSPTDEFGSGTEEEIEIMLQSGKQVFMYFSDKPIPPSKINGDGYEKIQAFSNRGMDCSE
;
A
#
# COMPACT_ATOMS: atom_id res chain seq x y z
N MET A 1 7.29 -7.19 -32.81
CA MET A 1 8.72 -6.88 -32.57
C MET A 1 8.89 -6.63 -31.08
N ALA A 2 10.07 -6.91 -30.51
CA ALA A 2 10.33 -6.59 -29.11
C ALA A 2 10.33 -5.07 -28.90
N GLN A 3 9.74 -4.60 -27.81
CA GLN A 3 9.67 -3.18 -27.43
C GLN A 3 10.37 -2.99 -26.09
N ASN A 4 11.05 -1.85 -25.93
CA ASN A 4 11.54 -1.43 -24.62
C ASN A 4 10.42 -0.70 -23.89
N VAL A 5 10.18 -1.08 -22.63
CA VAL A 5 9.17 -0.46 -21.77
C VAL A 5 9.78 -0.03 -20.45
N THR A 6 9.36 1.12 -19.94
CA THR A 6 9.69 1.57 -18.58
C THR A 6 8.71 0.93 -17.60
N LEU A 7 9.23 0.17 -16.65
CA LEU A 7 8.45 -0.51 -15.62
C LEU A 7 8.42 0.32 -14.33
N TYR A 8 7.22 0.65 -13.84
CA TYR A 8 7.02 1.20 -12.50
C TYR A 8 6.45 0.12 -11.56
N ASN A 9 7.05 -0.04 -10.39
CA ASN A 9 6.56 -0.93 -9.34
C ASN A 9 5.63 -0.13 -8.42
N LEU A 10 4.35 -0.51 -8.38
CA LEU A 10 3.34 0.11 -7.54
C LEU A 10 3.12 -0.73 -6.28
N LEU A 11 3.48 -0.20 -5.11
CA LEU A 11 3.15 -0.82 -3.83
C LEU A 11 1.65 -0.69 -3.56
N ILE A 12 1.00 -1.79 -3.19
CA ILE A 12 -0.32 -1.77 -2.57
C ILE A 12 -0.11 -2.06 -1.08
N SER A 13 -0.32 -1.04 -0.24
CA SER A 13 -0.13 -1.13 1.20
C SER A 13 -1.48 -1.07 1.90
N CYS A 14 -1.88 -2.16 2.55
CA CYS A 14 -3.14 -2.21 3.27
C CYS A 14 -3.16 -3.30 4.34
N PRO A 15 -3.99 -3.13 5.38
CA PRO A 15 -4.31 -4.19 6.32
C PRO A 15 -4.95 -5.41 5.63
N GLY A 16 -4.83 -6.60 6.23
CA GLY A 16 -5.25 -7.86 5.62
C GLY A 16 -6.76 -8.06 5.41
N ASP A 17 -7.61 -7.19 5.96
CA ASP A 17 -9.07 -7.17 5.69
C ASP A 17 -9.44 -6.48 4.38
N ILE A 18 -8.51 -5.73 3.77
CA ILE A 18 -8.70 -5.04 2.49
C ILE A 18 -8.34 -6.00 1.35
N LYS A 19 -9.33 -6.69 0.79
CA LYS A 19 -9.12 -7.67 -0.28
C LYS A 19 -9.79 -7.28 -1.59
N GLU A 20 -11.00 -6.76 -1.49
CA GLU A 20 -11.77 -6.29 -2.64
C GLU A 20 -11.05 -5.14 -3.34
N GLU A 21 -10.58 -4.16 -2.57
CA GLU A 21 -9.87 -2.99 -3.07
C GLU A 21 -8.54 -3.36 -3.72
N VAL A 22 -7.81 -4.33 -3.17
CA VAL A 22 -6.58 -4.85 -3.80
C VAL A 22 -6.91 -5.42 -5.18
N THR A 23 -8.00 -6.17 -5.31
CA THR A 23 -8.43 -6.77 -6.58
C THR A 23 -8.84 -5.69 -7.58
N LEU A 24 -9.53 -4.64 -7.11
CA LEU A 24 -9.92 -3.49 -7.94
C LEU A 24 -8.71 -2.70 -8.44
N ILE A 25 -7.70 -2.47 -7.59
CA ILE A 25 -6.45 -1.81 -8.01
C ILE A 25 -5.74 -2.64 -9.08
N GLU A 26 -5.66 -3.96 -8.89
CA GLU A 26 -5.03 -4.84 -9.86
C GLU A 26 -5.75 -4.82 -11.21
N ALA A 27 -7.08 -4.91 -11.20
CA ALA A 27 -7.87 -4.80 -12.43
C ALA A 27 -7.69 -3.44 -13.12
N ALA A 28 -7.64 -2.34 -12.36
CA ALA A 28 -7.41 -1.00 -12.91
C ALA A 28 -6.00 -0.85 -13.51
N VAL A 29 -4.98 -1.45 -12.88
CA VAL A 29 -3.61 -1.49 -13.43
C VAL A 29 -3.54 -2.33 -14.70
N ASP A 30 -4.23 -3.48 -14.73
CA ASP A 30 -4.29 -4.33 -15.92
C ASP A 30 -4.97 -3.60 -17.08
N GLU A 31 -6.12 -2.95 -16.84
CA GLU A 31 -6.80 -2.11 -17.84
C GLU A 31 -5.90 -0.96 -18.33
N PHE A 32 -5.20 -0.28 -17.42
CA PHE A 32 -4.24 0.77 -17.78
C PHE A 32 -3.13 0.22 -18.69
N ASN A 33 -2.55 -0.92 -18.34
CA ASN A 33 -1.50 -1.54 -19.14
C ASN A 33 -2.02 -1.96 -20.52
N GLU A 34 -3.23 -2.51 -20.62
CA GLU A 34 -3.85 -2.88 -21.90
C GLU A 34 -4.07 -1.67 -22.82
N LEU A 35 -4.54 -0.55 -22.26
CA LEU A 35 -4.89 0.65 -23.03
C LEU A 35 -3.68 1.50 -23.39
N TYR A 36 -2.69 1.59 -22.49
CA TYR A 36 -1.67 2.62 -22.56
C TYR A 36 -0.24 2.11 -22.66
N ALA A 37 0.04 0.82 -22.43
CA ALA A 37 1.43 0.37 -22.33
C ALA A 37 2.23 0.57 -23.63
N GLU A 38 1.64 0.25 -24.78
CA GLU A 38 2.28 0.47 -26.08
C GLU A 38 2.38 1.96 -26.41
N THR A 39 1.30 2.71 -26.20
CA THR A 39 1.22 4.14 -26.54
C THR A 39 2.19 4.99 -25.72
N LEU A 40 2.35 4.69 -24.43
CA LEU A 40 3.21 5.44 -23.51
C LEU A 40 4.60 4.81 -23.35
N GLY A 41 4.80 3.57 -23.77
CA GLY A 41 6.03 2.81 -23.49
C GLY A 41 6.23 2.53 -22.00
N ILE A 42 5.14 2.49 -21.21
CA ILE A 42 5.15 2.38 -19.75
C ILE A 42 4.31 1.19 -19.32
N THR A 43 4.76 0.43 -18.32
CA THR A 43 3.94 -0.58 -17.66
C THR A 43 4.03 -0.46 -16.15
N ILE A 44 2.94 -0.76 -15.46
CA ILE A 44 2.87 -0.78 -14.01
C ILE A 44 2.79 -2.23 -13.55
N LYS A 45 3.62 -2.59 -12.57
CA LYS A 45 3.55 -3.88 -11.86
C LYS A 45 3.16 -3.67 -10.42
N THR A 46 2.02 -4.22 -10.04
CA THR A 46 1.55 -4.20 -8.66
C THR A 46 2.43 -5.08 -7.78
N ARG A 47 2.63 -4.61 -6.55
CA ARG A 47 3.45 -5.22 -5.52
C ARG A 47 2.63 -5.22 -4.24
N HIS A 48 2.21 -6.40 -3.80
CA HIS A 48 1.48 -6.60 -2.56
C HIS A 48 2.16 -7.70 -1.74
N TRP A 49 2.20 -7.55 -0.41
CA TRP A 49 2.88 -8.48 0.50
C TRP A 49 2.39 -9.92 0.29
N SER A 50 1.08 -10.14 0.12
CA SER A 50 0.52 -11.49 -0.01
C SER A 50 0.95 -12.24 -1.28
N LYS A 51 1.38 -11.51 -2.31
CA LYS A 51 1.86 -12.08 -3.59
C LYS A 51 3.38 -12.21 -3.65
N SER A 52 4.10 -11.56 -2.72
CA SER A 52 5.55 -11.36 -2.83
C SER A 52 6.35 -11.71 -1.57
N SER A 53 5.69 -12.08 -0.46
CA SER A 53 6.36 -12.52 0.76
C SER A 53 6.65 -14.04 0.70
N TYR A 54 7.91 -14.42 0.51
CA TYR A 54 8.38 -15.72 1.00
C TYR A 54 8.33 -15.68 2.53
N ALA A 55 7.64 -16.62 3.17
CA ALA A 55 7.64 -16.75 4.62
C ALA A 55 9.04 -17.17 5.09
N GLN A 56 9.86 -16.20 5.54
CA GLN A 56 11.09 -16.48 6.28
C GLN A 56 10.82 -16.28 7.78
N SER A 57 10.70 -17.40 8.48
CA SER A 57 10.69 -17.44 9.94
C SER A 57 12.11 -17.22 10.48
N GLY A 58 12.35 -16.10 11.17
CA GLY A 58 13.56 -15.85 11.98
C GLY A 58 14.29 -14.53 11.69
N GLY A 59 14.00 -13.49 12.50
CA GLY A 59 14.54 -12.12 12.39
C GLY A 59 13.41 -11.08 12.30
N LYS A 60 13.64 -9.80 12.68
CA LYS A 60 12.64 -8.69 12.64
C LYS A 60 11.95 -8.65 11.26
N PRO A 61 10.74 -9.22 11.08
CA PRO A 61 10.26 -9.61 9.75
C PRO A 61 9.98 -8.41 8.84
N GLN A 62 9.54 -7.29 9.42
CA GLN A 62 9.10 -6.12 8.67
C GLN A 62 10.27 -5.33 8.04
N ALA A 63 11.36 -5.08 8.79
CA ALA A 63 12.48 -4.28 8.28
C ALA A 63 13.14 -4.92 7.05
N LEU A 64 13.34 -6.24 7.06
CA LEU A 64 13.89 -6.96 5.91
C LEU A 64 12.92 -6.98 4.71
N LEU A 65 11.61 -7.09 4.96
CA LEU A 65 10.59 -6.97 3.91
C LEU A 65 10.64 -5.56 3.29
N ASN A 66 10.73 -4.51 4.11
CA ASN A 66 10.77 -3.14 3.66
C ASN A 66 11.99 -2.84 2.76
N GLU A 67 13.18 -3.26 3.18
CA GLU A 67 14.41 -3.10 2.39
C GLU A 67 14.32 -3.79 1.02
N GLN A 68 13.73 -4.99 0.99
CA GLN A 68 13.71 -5.81 -0.21
C GLN A 68 12.56 -5.46 -1.15
N PHE A 69 11.48 -4.88 -0.64
CA PHE A 69 10.20 -4.74 -1.34
C PHE A 69 9.74 -3.28 -1.48
N VAL A 70 9.60 -2.55 -0.36
CA VAL A 70 9.10 -1.16 -0.35
C VAL A 70 10.09 -0.24 -1.05
N ASN A 71 11.38 -0.39 -0.77
CA ASN A 71 12.43 0.44 -1.37
C ASN A 71 12.51 0.29 -2.90
N LYS A 72 12.03 -0.82 -3.46
CA LYS A 72 12.00 -1.08 -4.91
C LYS A 72 10.72 -0.60 -5.60
N CYS A 73 9.75 -0.08 -4.84
CA CYS A 73 8.54 0.49 -5.39
C CYS A 73 8.76 1.96 -5.74
N ASP A 74 8.13 2.42 -6.81
CA ASP A 74 8.27 3.77 -7.35
C ASP A 74 7.13 4.69 -6.87
N ALA A 75 5.98 4.09 -6.54
CA ALA A 75 4.83 4.76 -5.92
C ALA A 75 4.06 3.76 -5.04
N ALA A 76 3.12 4.25 -4.22
CA ALA A 76 2.24 3.43 -3.41
C ALA A 76 0.77 3.87 -3.51
N VAL A 77 -0.14 2.89 -3.43
CA VAL A 77 -1.54 3.09 -3.05
C VAL A 77 -1.74 2.47 -1.68
N ALA A 78 -2.05 3.31 -0.69
CA ALA A 78 -2.30 2.93 0.67
C ALA A 78 -3.80 2.96 0.97
N ILE A 79 -4.34 1.89 1.55
CA ILE A 79 -5.76 1.79 1.88
C ILE A 79 -5.96 1.42 3.33
N PHE A 80 -6.79 2.19 4.02
CA PHE A 80 -7.29 1.88 5.35
C PHE A 80 -8.81 1.70 5.34
N GLY A 81 -9.28 0.67 6.05
CA GLY A 81 -10.70 0.44 6.29
C GLY A 81 -11.01 0.55 7.77
N THR A 82 -11.30 -0.59 8.40
CA THR A 82 -11.68 -0.62 9.83
C THR A 82 -10.53 -0.94 10.77
N ARG A 83 -9.42 -1.43 10.21
CA ARG A 83 -8.24 -1.86 10.95
C ARG A 83 -7.08 -0.94 10.64
N TYR A 84 -6.35 -0.56 11.67
CA TYR A 84 -5.10 0.17 11.50
C TYR A 84 -3.95 -0.77 11.08
N GLY A 85 -3.99 -2.01 11.57
CA GLY A 85 -2.96 -3.04 11.36
C GLY A 85 -2.34 -3.48 12.68
N SER A 86 -1.26 -4.26 12.60
CA SER A 86 -0.50 -4.73 13.76
C SER A 86 0.76 -3.88 13.94
N PRO A 87 1.10 -3.47 15.19
CA PRO A 87 2.26 -2.64 15.44
C PRO A 87 3.55 -3.34 15.02
N THR A 88 4.52 -2.53 14.61
CA THR A 88 5.89 -2.96 14.33
C THR A 88 6.81 -2.46 15.44
N ASP A 89 8.12 -2.58 15.26
CA ASP A 89 9.09 -2.14 16.26
C ASP A 89 9.01 -0.61 16.50
N GLU A 90 8.71 0.16 15.45
CA GLU A 90 8.75 1.63 15.49
C GLU A 90 7.40 2.30 15.19
N PHE A 91 6.46 1.57 14.56
CA PHE A 91 5.20 2.14 14.08
C PHE A 91 3.96 1.44 14.65
N GLY A 92 2.84 2.15 14.63
CA GLY A 92 1.56 1.61 15.10
C GLY A 92 0.94 0.60 14.14
N SER A 93 1.39 0.56 12.88
CA SER A 93 1.11 -0.54 11.96
C SER A 93 2.19 -0.75 10.88
N GLY A 94 2.26 -1.96 10.31
CA GLY A 94 3.13 -2.21 9.15
C GLY A 94 2.76 -1.38 7.93
N THR A 95 1.47 -1.11 7.72
CA THR A 95 0.99 -0.20 6.66
C THR A 95 1.46 1.24 6.89
N GLU A 96 1.42 1.72 8.14
CA GLU A 96 2.00 3.04 8.50
C GLU A 96 3.50 3.09 8.20
N GLU A 97 4.26 2.07 8.61
CA GLU A 97 5.71 1.99 8.37
C GLU A 97 6.05 2.02 6.87
N GLU A 98 5.33 1.25 6.05
CA GLU A 98 5.52 1.21 4.60
C GLU A 98 5.27 2.58 3.95
N ILE A 99 4.22 3.28 4.38
CA ILE A 99 3.88 4.62 3.89
C ILE A 99 4.96 5.62 4.28
N GLU A 100 5.38 5.63 5.54
CA GLU A 100 6.37 6.55 6.05
C GLU A 100 7.70 6.40 5.31
N ILE A 101 8.15 5.16 5.07
CA ILE A 101 9.38 4.88 4.29
C ILE A 101 9.27 5.47 2.87
N MET A 102 8.13 5.31 2.21
CA MET A 102 7.92 5.82 0.85
C MET A 102 7.93 7.36 0.83
N LEU A 103 7.24 8.00 1.78
CA LEU A 103 7.21 9.47 1.90
C LEU A 103 8.59 10.05 2.22
N GLN A 104 9.32 9.46 3.18
CA GLN A 104 10.68 9.87 3.53
C GLN A 104 11.67 9.69 2.36
N SER A 105 11.39 8.72 1.48
CA SER A 105 12.15 8.51 0.25
C SER A 105 11.74 9.45 -0.90
N GLY A 106 10.80 10.38 -0.67
CA GLY A 106 10.31 11.33 -1.68
C GLY A 106 9.43 10.68 -2.75
N LYS A 107 8.85 9.51 -2.48
CA LYS A 107 8.01 8.78 -3.44
C LYS A 107 6.54 9.13 -3.28
N GLN A 108 5.80 9.07 -4.39
CA GLN A 108 4.37 9.37 -4.36
C GLN A 108 3.60 8.28 -3.62
N VAL A 109 2.76 8.69 -2.68
CA VAL A 109 1.81 7.83 -1.99
C VAL A 109 0.40 8.38 -2.19
N PHE A 110 -0.51 7.53 -2.67
CA PHE A 110 -1.94 7.82 -2.75
C PHE A 110 -2.63 7.14 -1.58
N MET A 111 -3.29 7.91 -0.71
CA MET A 111 -3.97 7.36 0.46
C MET A 111 -5.48 7.36 0.26
N TYR A 112 -6.12 6.25 0.60
CA TYR A 112 -7.57 6.09 0.59
C TYR A 112 -8.06 5.55 1.93
N PHE A 113 -9.01 6.27 2.54
CA PHE A 113 -9.67 5.90 3.78
C PHE A 113 -11.12 5.51 3.44
N SER A 114 -11.49 4.26 3.70
CA SER A 114 -12.79 3.72 3.32
C SER A 114 -13.87 4.10 4.34
N ASP A 115 -14.92 4.78 3.87
CA ASP A 115 -16.11 5.13 4.64
C ASP A 115 -17.26 4.12 4.49
N LYS A 116 -16.95 2.87 4.07
CA LYS A 116 -17.96 1.82 3.91
C LYS A 116 -18.70 1.59 5.25
N PRO A 117 -20.05 1.54 5.26
CA PRO A 117 -20.81 1.26 6.48
C PRO A 117 -20.40 -0.09 7.08
N ILE A 118 -20.09 -0.07 8.38
CA ILE A 118 -19.64 -1.25 9.11
C ILE A 118 -20.61 -1.57 10.25
N PRO A 119 -20.92 -2.86 10.50
CA PRO A 119 -21.73 -3.25 11.65
C PRO A 119 -21.07 -2.78 12.96
N PRO A 120 -21.83 -2.22 13.92
CA PRO A 120 -21.27 -1.74 15.19
C PRO A 120 -20.44 -2.79 15.94
N SER A 121 -20.80 -4.08 15.82
CA SER A 121 -20.07 -5.21 16.43
C SER A 121 -18.68 -5.45 15.85
N LYS A 122 -18.34 -4.85 14.70
CA LYS A 122 -17.02 -4.93 14.05
C LYS A 122 -16.19 -3.66 14.24
N ILE A 123 -16.73 -2.62 14.89
CA ILE A 123 -16.00 -1.40 15.20
C ILE A 123 -15.02 -1.70 16.34
N ASN A 124 -13.73 -1.68 16.03
CA ASN A 124 -12.68 -1.65 17.04
C ASN A 124 -12.31 -0.18 17.29
N GLY A 125 -12.77 0.40 18.41
CA GLY A 125 -12.60 1.82 18.73
C GLY A 125 -11.15 2.29 18.61
N ASP A 126 -10.22 1.55 19.22
CA ASP A 126 -8.79 1.86 19.20
C ASP A 126 -8.18 1.87 17.78
N GLY A 127 -8.72 1.05 16.88
CA GLY A 127 -8.26 0.99 15.49
C GLY A 127 -8.75 2.21 14.70
N TYR A 128 -10.00 2.59 14.89
CA TYR A 128 -10.62 3.69 14.15
C TYR A 128 -10.03 5.06 14.53
N GLU A 129 -9.78 5.29 15.83
CA GLU A 129 -9.13 6.53 16.30
C GLU A 129 -7.72 6.71 15.70
N LYS A 130 -6.94 5.63 15.60
CA LYS A 130 -5.61 5.66 14.96
C LYS A 130 -5.68 5.98 13.48
N ILE A 131 -6.68 5.45 12.77
CA ILE A 131 -6.90 5.76 11.34
C ILE A 131 -7.25 7.24 11.18
N GLN A 132 -8.14 7.78 12.03
CA GLN A 132 -8.48 9.21 11.99
C GLN A 132 -7.28 10.11 12.28
N ALA A 133 -6.49 9.78 13.31
CA ALA A 133 -5.27 10.52 13.64
C ALA A 133 -4.26 10.49 12.49
N PHE A 134 -4.08 9.34 11.85
CA PHE A 134 -3.19 9.19 10.71
C PHE A 134 -3.69 9.94 9.46
N SER A 135 -4.99 9.89 9.16
CA SER A 135 -5.62 10.61 8.05
C SER A 135 -5.43 12.13 8.18
N ASN A 136 -5.70 12.67 9.37
CA ASN A 136 -5.52 14.09 9.64
C ASN A 136 -4.05 14.53 9.46
N ARG A 137 -3.09 13.69 9.90
CA ARG A 137 -1.65 13.94 9.70
C ARG A 137 -1.26 13.91 8.22
N GLY A 138 -1.78 12.95 7.45
CA GLY A 138 -1.50 12.83 6.03
C GLY A 138 -2.03 13.99 5.19
N MET A 139 -3.18 14.58 5.59
CA MET A 139 -3.72 15.76 4.93
C MET A 139 -2.87 17.02 5.15
N ASP A 140 -2.21 17.14 6.30
CA ASP A 140 -1.36 18.29 6.66
C ASP A 140 -0.01 18.29 5.90
N CYS A 141 0.49 17.12 5.51
CA CYS A 141 1.72 16.99 4.69
C CYS A 141 1.50 17.25 3.19
N SER A 142 0.28 17.56 2.76
CA SER A 142 -0.11 17.78 1.36
C SER A 142 -0.01 19.25 0.92
N GLU A 143 0.38 20.17 1.81
CA GLU A 143 0.52 21.61 1.56
C GLU A 143 1.92 22.05 1.12
#